data_AF-A0A2T1EHZ4-F1
#
_entry.id   AF-A0A2T1EHZ4-F1
#
_cell.length_a   1.000
_cell.length_b   1.000
_cell.length_c   1.000
_cell.angle_alpha   90.00
_cell.angle_beta   90.00
_cell.angle_gamma   90.00
#
_symmetry.space_group_name_H-M   'P 1'
#
loop_
_entity.id
_entity.type
_entity.pdbx_description
1 polymer ?
#
loop_
_entity_poly.entity_id
_entity_poly.type
_entity_poly.pdbx_seq_one_letter_code
_entity_poly.pdbx_strand_id
1 'polypeptide(L)'
;ELTNKLLIVAAQVLIDDGERGQIAYGDGIITSWNTFQKYYEQEELKVYIDQVLNVDAIPVALGIYFVFRDAAEAQSFRASRLRSHLLTPRVRSQVKRFEDYAEMLAPLMAFVSDRGRLPVKNELIAEESAIKGEFHSFNRAWRVILQATDADDWETIADKRRQDLLVYLALNRLGDSLQDGDAVRPSMRRLPAQIRNDIKGLFDSYQKACTLADLMLYSLGKADIVADCCEDSAIGYKQPGSLSVHVSLLEELDPLLRLYEGCANRTIGRLDGATIIKFHTRKPQISYLFYPDFDTNPHPALPTAMHIHLRDLSVSYEDYSDAYNPPILVKKEAFVNPNYPHYEKFAKLTRQEEKLGIFDGSVVKKYREWVKCLEDNCVRIKGHKLFWRSDADPERLKILQKAASERQSPKMATNAGKIERTAEAAEDTEDGKEEGEEVMSLREEK
;
A
#
# COMPACT_ATOMS: atom_id res chain seq x y z
N GLU A 1 13.27 3.83 35.91
CA GLU A 1 12.89 5.13 36.51
C GLU A 1 12.59 6.22 35.46
N LEU A 2 13.04 6.07 34.19
CA LEU A 2 12.87 7.10 33.16
C LEU A 2 11.42 7.32 32.67
N THR A 3 10.54 6.32 32.78
CA THR A 3 9.12 6.47 32.39
C THR A 3 8.23 5.47 33.14
N ASN A 4 6.94 5.80 33.24
CA ASN A 4 5.92 4.87 33.74
C ASN A 4 5.42 3.90 32.66
N LYS A 5 5.38 4.31 31.38
CA LYS A 5 4.84 3.50 30.28
C LYS A 5 5.66 3.63 28.99
N LEU A 6 5.75 4.85 28.46
CA LEU A 6 6.40 5.16 27.18
C LEU A 6 7.43 6.27 27.40
N LEU A 7 8.64 6.06 26.88
CA LEU A 7 9.67 7.08 26.73
C LEU A 7 9.77 7.43 25.24
N ILE A 8 9.73 8.72 24.92
CA ILE A 8 9.95 9.24 23.57
C ILE A 8 11.35 9.82 23.54
N VAL A 9 12.19 9.29 22.66
CA VAL A 9 13.54 9.81 22.42
C VAL A 9 13.52 10.54 21.08
N ALA A 10 13.98 11.79 21.08
CA ALA A 10 14.11 12.60 19.88
C ALA A 10 15.52 13.17 19.82
N ALA A 11 16.19 13.01 18.68
CA ALA A 11 17.49 13.63 18.39
C ALA A 11 17.56 14.03 16.92
N GLN A 12 18.41 15.01 16.62
CA GLN A 12 18.69 15.37 15.23
C GLN A 12 19.54 14.30 14.57
N VAL A 13 19.17 13.95 13.33
CA VAL A 13 19.87 12.93 12.55
C VAL A 13 20.51 13.53 11.30
N LEU A 14 21.66 13.00 10.90
CA LEU A 14 22.27 13.30 9.62
C LEU A 14 21.54 12.55 8.51
N ILE A 15 21.29 13.25 7.42
CA ILE A 15 20.74 12.72 6.17
C ILE A 15 21.64 13.16 5.03
N ASP A 16 21.79 12.32 4.00
CA ASP A 16 22.51 12.71 2.79
C ASP A 16 21.56 13.44 1.86
N ASP A 17 21.75 14.75 1.67
CA ASP A 17 21.06 15.54 0.67
C ASP A 17 21.82 15.46 -0.65
N GLY A 18 21.20 14.91 -1.69
CA GLY A 18 21.86 14.56 -2.95
C GLY A 18 22.59 15.73 -3.64
N GLU A 19 22.25 16.98 -3.32
CA GLU A 19 22.94 18.19 -3.81
C GLU A 19 23.92 18.81 -2.79
N ARG A 20 23.59 18.81 -1.50
CA ARG A 20 24.36 19.52 -0.45
C ARG A 20 25.25 18.61 0.40
N GLY A 21 25.21 17.29 0.18
CA GLY A 21 25.88 16.29 1.01
C GLY A 21 25.18 16.07 2.35
N GLN A 22 25.90 15.70 3.40
CA GLN A 22 25.29 15.44 4.71
C GLN A 22 24.72 16.72 5.37
N ILE A 23 23.42 16.72 5.67
CA ILE A 23 22.71 17.78 6.38
C ILE A 23 21.99 17.22 7.61
N ALA A 24 21.71 18.08 8.60
CA ALA A 24 20.89 17.70 9.75
C ALA A 24 19.40 17.77 9.40
N TYR A 25 18.65 16.70 9.69
CA TYR A 25 17.19 16.65 9.53
C TYR A 25 16.49 17.31 10.73
N GLY A 26 15.63 18.30 10.45
CA GLY A 26 14.89 19.07 11.47
C GLY A 26 15.22 20.56 11.48
N ASP A 27 14.58 21.32 12.37
CA ASP A 27 14.59 22.79 12.44
C ASP A 27 15.85 23.39 13.08
N GLY A 28 17.01 22.73 12.97
CA GLY A 28 18.24 23.10 13.68
C GLY A 28 18.64 24.57 13.56
N ILE A 29 18.21 25.39 14.51
CA ILE A 29 18.75 26.73 14.71
C ILE A 29 20.17 26.56 15.23
N ILE A 30 21.15 27.00 14.43
CA ILE A 30 22.53 27.17 14.88
C ILE A 30 22.49 28.15 16.05
N THR A 31 22.52 27.64 17.28
CA THR A 31 22.65 28.53 18.44
C THR A 31 24.06 29.13 18.41
N SER A 32 24.17 30.43 18.66
CA SER A 32 25.44 31.19 18.68
C SER A 32 26.42 30.76 19.78
N TRP A 33 26.08 29.71 20.51
CA TRP A 33 26.86 29.11 21.57
C TRP A 33 27.36 27.78 21.00
N ASN A 34 28.67 27.65 20.88
CA ASN A 34 29.39 26.54 20.26
C ASN A 34 29.27 25.23 21.09
N THR A 35 28.04 24.84 21.45
CA THR A 35 27.75 23.60 22.15
C THR A 35 27.85 22.46 21.15
N PHE A 36 28.71 21.49 21.45
CA PHE A 36 28.92 20.29 20.65
C PHE A 36 27.59 19.54 20.47
N GLN A 37 26.92 19.76 19.34
CA GLN A 37 25.71 19.05 18.98
C GLN A 37 26.14 17.79 18.22
N LYS A 38 26.06 16.62 18.89
CA LYS A 38 26.26 15.35 18.21
C LYS A 38 25.03 15.11 17.33
N TYR A 39 25.25 15.01 16.03
CA TYR A 39 24.28 14.46 15.10
C TYR A 39 24.45 12.95 15.04
N TYR A 40 23.35 12.22 14.98
CA TYR A 40 23.36 10.76 14.86
C TYR A 40 22.99 10.35 13.45
N GLU A 41 23.50 9.23 12.95
CA GLU A 41 22.77 8.53 11.90
C GLU A 41 21.53 7.84 12.51
N GLN A 42 20.49 7.60 11.72
CA GLN A 42 19.25 6.98 12.23
C GLN A 42 19.53 5.64 12.92
N GLU A 43 20.35 4.80 12.30
CA GLU A 43 20.73 3.50 12.87
C GLU A 43 21.64 3.65 14.10
N GLU A 44 22.57 4.60 14.08
CA GLU A 44 23.43 4.90 15.22
C GLU A 44 22.60 5.29 16.45
N LEU A 45 21.58 6.13 16.26
CA LEU A 45 20.67 6.54 17.32
C LEU A 45 19.91 5.33 17.89
N LYS A 46 19.40 4.45 17.02
CA LYS A 46 18.72 3.21 17.44
C LYS A 46 19.65 2.35 18.29
N VAL A 47 20.84 2.03 17.77
CA VAL A 47 21.82 1.17 18.45
C VAL A 47 22.19 1.75 19.81
N TYR A 48 22.39 3.07 19.89
CA TYR A 48 22.66 3.75 21.15
C TYR A 48 21.51 3.58 22.16
N ILE A 49 20.27 3.84 21.76
CA ILE A 49 19.10 3.70 22.63
C ILE A 49 18.95 2.25 23.10
N ASP A 50 19.06 1.30 22.18
CA ASP A 50 18.85 -0.12 22.44
C ASP A 50 19.91 -0.67 23.41
N GLN A 51 21.17 -0.29 23.24
CA GLN A 51 22.26 -0.71 24.12
C GLN A 51 22.17 -0.09 25.52
N VAL A 52 21.81 1.20 25.60
CA VAL A 52 21.74 1.92 26.89
C VAL A 52 20.55 1.45 27.71
N LEU A 53 19.40 1.23 27.07
CA LEU A 53 18.15 0.86 27.75
C LEU A 53 17.91 -0.65 27.79
N ASN A 54 18.69 -1.44 27.04
CA ASN A 54 18.52 -2.88 26.85
C ASN A 54 17.10 -3.25 26.40
N VAL A 55 16.63 -2.54 25.37
CA VAL A 55 15.30 -2.66 24.77
C VAL A 55 15.42 -2.63 23.25
N ASP A 56 14.37 -3.03 22.55
CA ASP A 56 14.26 -2.89 21.09
C ASP A 56 13.35 -1.67 20.80
N ALA A 57 13.96 -0.51 20.63
CA ALA A 57 13.28 0.76 20.39
C ALA A 57 12.57 0.75 19.03
N ILE A 58 11.41 1.42 18.98
CA ILE A 58 10.56 1.43 17.79
C ILE A 58 10.74 2.76 17.06
N PRO A 59 11.27 2.79 15.83
CA PRO A 59 11.31 4.02 15.04
C PRO A 59 9.87 4.42 14.64
N VAL A 60 9.55 5.69 14.87
CA VAL A 60 8.25 6.28 14.52
C VAL A 60 8.40 7.32 13.42
N ALA A 61 9.52 8.04 13.43
CA ALA A 61 9.98 8.93 12.37
C ALA A 61 11.52 9.02 12.44
N LEU A 62 12.13 9.73 11.49
CA LEU A 62 13.55 10.05 11.60
C LEU A 62 13.86 10.81 12.89
N GLY A 63 14.90 10.38 13.57
CA GLY A 63 15.34 10.92 14.85
C GLY A 63 14.40 10.62 16.02
N ILE A 64 13.27 9.95 15.82
CA ILE A 64 12.23 9.75 16.84
C ILE A 64 11.97 8.26 17.09
N TYR A 65 12.23 7.85 18.33
CA TYR A 65 12.05 6.48 18.81
C TYR A 65 11.10 6.40 20.00
N PHE A 66 10.25 5.38 19.98
CA PHE A 66 9.41 4.99 21.11
C PHE A 66 10.02 3.82 21.86
N VAL A 67 10.15 3.97 23.17
CA VAL A 67 10.65 2.94 24.08
C VAL A 67 9.56 2.63 25.11
N PHE A 68 8.98 1.44 24.99
CA PHE A 68 7.97 0.97 25.94
C PHE A 68 8.62 0.29 27.12
N ARG A 69 8.07 0.54 28.31
CA ARG A 69 8.47 -0.15 29.54
C ARG A 69 8.03 -1.61 29.54
N ASP A 70 6.83 -1.89 29.01
CA ASP A 70 6.31 -3.25 28.85
C ASP A 70 6.47 -3.73 27.41
N ALA A 71 7.17 -4.86 27.23
CA ALA A 71 7.34 -5.50 25.92
C ALA A 71 6.01 -5.92 25.29
N ALA A 72 4.99 -6.26 26.08
CA ALA A 72 3.66 -6.60 25.56
C ALA A 72 2.95 -5.36 24.97
N GLU A 73 3.12 -4.19 25.58
CA GLU A 73 2.62 -2.91 25.03
C GLU A 73 3.35 -2.58 23.71
N ALA A 74 4.68 -2.73 23.66
CA ALA A 74 5.45 -2.59 22.42
C ALA A 74 4.92 -3.49 21.29
N GLN A 75 4.65 -4.76 21.60
CA GLN A 75 4.13 -5.71 20.61
C GLN A 75 2.70 -5.37 20.16
N SER A 76 1.87 -4.87 21.07
CA SER A 76 0.53 -4.38 20.71
C SER A 76 0.60 -3.18 19.77
N PHE A 77 1.51 -2.22 20.05
CA PHE A 77 1.75 -1.06 19.19
C PHE A 77 2.27 -1.45 17.80
N ARG A 78 3.19 -2.43 17.72
CA ARG A 78 3.68 -2.96 16.44
C ARG A 78 2.57 -3.59 15.61
N ALA A 79 1.75 -4.43 16.24
CA ALA A 79 0.64 -5.09 15.56
C ALA A 79 -0.42 -4.07 15.09
N SER A 80 -0.72 -3.02 15.87
CA SER A 80 -1.72 -2.03 15.47
C SER A 80 -1.32 -1.21 14.25
N ARG A 81 -0.01 -0.98 14.02
CA ARG A 81 0.48 -0.26 12.82
C ARG A 81 0.33 -1.04 11.51
N LEU A 82 0.03 -2.34 11.59
CA LEU A 82 -0.03 -3.25 10.45
C LEU A 82 -1.45 -3.78 10.21
N ARG A 83 -2.44 -3.32 10.97
CA ARG A 83 -3.82 -3.75 10.78
C ARG A 83 -4.44 -3.05 9.59
N SER A 84 -5.21 -3.80 8.80
CA SER A 84 -6.02 -3.24 7.73
C SER A 84 -7.37 -2.75 8.25
N HIS A 85 -7.84 -1.60 7.80
CA HIS A 85 -9.21 -1.15 8.03
C HIS A 85 -10.21 -2.02 7.25
N LEU A 86 -11.14 -2.66 7.96
CA LEU A 86 -12.19 -3.52 7.38
C LEU A 86 -13.56 -3.08 7.88
N LEU A 87 -14.56 -3.21 7.01
CA LEU A 87 -15.94 -2.95 7.33
C LEU A 87 -16.65 -4.24 7.76
N THR A 88 -17.60 -4.11 8.67
CA THR A 88 -18.48 -5.23 9.03
C THR A 88 -19.39 -5.58 7.85
N PRO A 89 -19.48 -6.87 7.46
CA PRO A 89 -20.35 -7.31 6.37
C PRO A 89 -21.80 -6.88 6.59
N ARG A 90 -22.46 -6.48 5.49
CA ARG A 90 -23.86 -6.04 5.54
C ARG A 90 -24.78 -7.24 5.65
N VAL A 91 -25.88 -7.05 6.39
CA VAL A 91 -26.99 -8.01 6.45
C VAL A 91 -27.70 -8.00 5.09
N ARG A 92 -27.71 -9.15 4.41
CA ARG A 92 -28.28 -9.28 3.05
C ARG A 92 -29.68 -9.90 3.07
N SER A 93 -30.01 -10.64 4.12
CA SER A 93 -31.27 -11.38 4.22
C SER A 93 -32.10 -10.89 5.41
N GLN A 94 -33.39 -10.63 5.18
CA GLN A 94 -34.39 -10.39 6.23
C GLN A 94 -34.76 -11.70 6.90
N VAL A 95 -33.93 -12.14 7.85
CA VAL A 95 -34.21 -13.29 8.69
C VAL A 95 -34.84 -12.77 9.96
N LYS A 96 -36.15 -12.97 10.16
CA LYS A 96 -36.89 -12.54 11.37
C LYS A 96 -36.13 -12.84 12.66
N ARG A 97 -35.59 -14.05 12.75
CA ARG A 97 -34.80 -14.50 13.89
C ARG A 97 -33.55 -13.66 14.12
N PHE A 98 -32.88 -13.15 13.09
CA PHE A 98 -31.71 -12.27 13.26
C PHE A 98 -32.13 -10.85 13.66
N GLU A 99 -33.20 -10.33 13.05
CA GLU A 99 -33.72 -8.98 13.34
C GLU A 99 -34.04 -8.80 14.83
N ASP A 100 -34.65 -9.82 15.46
CA ASP A 100 -34.98 -9.83 16.89
C ASP A 100 -33.74 -9.71 17.81
N TYR A 101 -32.55 -10.08 17.33
CA TYR A 101 -31.31 -10.07 18.11
C TYR A 101 -30.21 -9.18 17.51
N ALA A 102 -30.51 -8.35 16.52
CA ALA A 102 -29.51 -7.61 15.76
C ALA A 102 -28.63 -6.73 16.67
N GLU A 103 -29.23 -5.99 17.60
CA GLU A 103 -28.49 -5.16 18.56
C GLU A 103 -27.61 -5.99 19.51
N MET A 104 -28.10 -7.13 19.99
CA MET A 104 -27.35 -8.02 20.88
C MET A 104 -26.19 -8.70 20.15
N LEU A 105 -26.33 -8.98 18.85
CA LEU A 105 -25.32 -9.65 18.03
C LEU A 105 -24.32 -8.66 17.41
N ALA A 106 -24.63 -7.37 17.35
CA ALA A 106 -23.75 -6.35 16.78
C ALA A 106 -22.34 -6.32 17.41
N PRO A 107 -22.14 -6.44 18.74
CA PRO A 107 -20.81 -6.52 19.34
C PRO A 107 -20.03 -7.77 18.90
N LEU A 108 -20.73 -8.91 18.71
CA LEU A 108 -20.10 -10.13 18.19
C LEU A 108 -19.68 -9.97 16.73
N MET A 109 -20.53 -9.35 15.90
CA MET A 109 -20.19 -9.03 14.51
C MET A 109 -18.98 -8.10 14.44
N ALA A 110 -18.97 -7.02 15.23
CA ALA A 110 -17.86 -6.06 15.30
C ALA A 110 -16.56 -6.75 15.75
N PHE A 111 -16.63 -7.65 16.73
CA PHE A 111 -15.48 -8.43 17.17
C PHE A 111 -14.93 -9.30 16.03
N VAL A 112 -15.78 -10.05 15.32
CA VAL A 112 -15.31 -10.90 14.21
C VAL A 112 -14.77 -10.05 13.07
N SER A 113 -15.33 -8.87 12.79
CA SER A 113 -14.79 -7.92 11.81
C SER A 113 -13.41 -7.38 12.20
N ASP A 114 -13.18 -7.13 13.49
CA ASP A 114 -11.88 -6.66 13.98
C ASP A 114 -10.84 -7.79 14.07
N ARG A 115 -11.25 -9.01 14.41
CA ARG A 115 -10.31 -10.09 14.76
C ARG A 115 -10.21 -11.21 13.73
N GLY A 116 -11.18 -11.34 12.83
CA GLY A 116 -11.27 -12.43 11.84
C GLY A 116 -11.57 -13.80 12.43
N ARG A 117 -11.92 -13.86 13.72
CA ARG A 117 -12.22 -15.10 14.45
C ARG A 117 -13.24 -14.85 15.55
N LEU A 118 -13.81 -15.93 16.08
CA LEU A 118 -14.73 -15.83 17.22
C LEU A 118 -14.00 -15.47 18.53
N PRO A 119 -14.70 -14.78 19.46
CA PRO A 119 -14.14 -14.45 20.78
C PRO A 119 -13.90 -15.71 21.61
N VAL A 120 -12.82 -15.68 22.39
CA VAL A 120 -12.61 -16.62 23.49
C VAL A 120 -13.08 -16.01 24.81
N LYS A 121 -12.99 -16.79 25.89
CA LYS A 121 -13.39 -16.35 27.23
C LYS A 121 -12.69 -15.04 27.62
N ASN A 122 -13.45 -14.09 28.17
CA ASN A 122 -12.99 -12.78 28.63
C ASN A 122 -12.57 -11.78 27.53
N GLU A 123 -12.94 -12.00 26.26
CA GLU A 123 -12.69 -11.01 25.19
C GLU A 123 -13.90 -10.10 24.89
N LEU A 124 -15.12 -10.55 25.21
CA LEU A 124 -16.36 -9.78 25.14
C LEU A 124 -17.05 -9.75 26.52
N ILE A 125 -16.35 -9.23 27.54
CA ILE A 125 -16.75 -9.39 28.95
C ILE A 125 -18.15 -8.84 29.23
N ALA A 126 -18.51 -7.69 28.66
CA ALA A 126 -19.78 -7.03 28.92
C ALA A 126 -20.96 -7.79 28.28
N GLU A 127 -20.74 -8.38 27.11
CA GLU A 127 -21.79 -8.98 26.27
C GLU A 127 -21.85 -10.50 26.40
N GLU A 128 -20.79 -11.14 26.92
CA GLU A 128 -20.65 -12.60 26.99
C GLU A 128 -21.81 -13.25 27.77
N SER A 129 -22.26 -12.63 28.86
CA SER A 129 -23.36 -13.15 29.68
C SER A 129 -24.71 -13.12 28.94
N ALA A 130 -25.04 -12.00 28.30
CA ALA A 130 -26.29 -11.84 27.55
C ALA A 130 -26.34 -12.79 26.34
N ILE A 131 -25.27 -12.81 25.54
CA ILE A 131 -25.20 -13.65 24.34
C ILE A 131 -25.24 -15.14 24.72
N LYS A 132 -24.54 -15.56 25.78
CA LYS A 132 -24.59 -16.95 26.24
C LYS A 132 -25.89 -17.29 26.95
N GLY A 133 -26.58 -16.34 27.58
CA GLY A 133 -27.90 -16.55 28.14
C GLY A 133 -28.91 -16.96 27.07
N GLU A 134 -28.92 -16.25 25.95
CA GLU A 134 -29.84 -16.51 24.84
C GLU A 134 -29.39 -17.68 23.96
N PHE A 135 -28.15 -17.63 23.44
CA PHE A 135 -27.67 -18.58 22.44
C PHE A 135 -26.86 -19.74 23.03
N HIS A 136 -26.61 -19.77 24.33
CA HIS A 136 -25.75 -20.75 25.04
C HIS A 136 -24.25 -20.65 24.71
N SER A 137 -23.86 -20.20 23.51
CA SER A 137 -22.46 -20.07 23.09
C SER A 137 -22.29 -19.08 21.93
N PHE A 138 -21.09 -18.50 21.80
CA PHE A 138 -20.75 -17.65 20.64
C PHE A 138 -20.89 -18.40 19.31
N ASN A 139 -20.57 -19.69 19.25
CA ASN A 139 -20.74 -20.50 18.03
C ASN A 139 -22.20 -20.60 17.57
N ARG A 140 -23.15 -20.72 18.51
CA ARG A 140 -24.58 -20.77 18.17
C ARG A 140 -25.10 -19.40 17.75
N ALA A 141 -24.69 -18.33 18.44
CA ALA A 141 -24.97 -16.96 18.04
C ALA A 141 -24.42 -16.67 16.63
N TRP A 142 -23.19 -17.11 16.35
CA TRP A 142 -22.54 -16.96 15.05
C TRP A 142 -23.31 -17.61 13.90
N ARG A 143 -23.89 -18.80 14.12
CA ARG A 143 -24.72 -19.45 13.10
C ARG A 143 -25.95 -18.63 12.72
N VAL A 144 -26.50 -17.84 13.64
CA VAL A 144 -27.63 -16.94 13.34
C VAL A 144 -27.15 -15.76 12.50
N ILE A 145 -25.97 -15.20 12.79
CA ILE A 145 -25.35 -14.16 11.97
C ILE A 145 -25.12 -14.66 10.53
N LEU A 146 -24.54 -15.86 10.37
CA LEU A 146 -24.29 -16.46 9.05
C LEU A 146 -25.56 -16.76 8.24
N GLN A 147 -26.73 -16.85 8.87
CA GLN A 147 -27.99 -16.97 8.14
C GLN A 147 -28.44 -15.64 7.51
N ALA A 148 -27.97 -14.52 8.04
CA ALA A 148 -28.38 -13.17 7.66
C ALA A 148 -27.31 -12.41 6.85
N THR A 149 -26.06 -12.87 6.89
CA THR A 149 -24.90 -12.28 6.20
C THR A 149 -24.29 -13.24 5.18
N ASP A 150 -23.43 -12.74 4.29
CA ASP A 150 -22.64 -13.58 3.39
C ASP A 150 -21.42 -14.18 4.12
N ALA A 151 -21.21 -15.49 3.97
CA ALA A 151 -20.08 -16.20 4.56
C ALA A 151 -18.75 -15.83 3.89
N ASP A 152 -18.76 -15.53 2.59
CA ASP A 152 -17.55 -15.19 1.83
C ASP A 152 -16.97 -13.83 2.27
N ASP A 153 -17.83 -12.90 2.68
CA ASP A 153 -17.41 -11.61 3.25
C ASP A 153 -16.63 -11.83 4.57
N TRP A 154 -17.05 -12.80 5.40
CA TRP A 154 -16.37 -13.13 6.65
C TRP A 154 -15.05 -13.88 6.43
N GLU A 155 -14.98 -14.76 5.44
CA GLU A 155 -13.72 -15.42 5.09
C GLU A 155 -12.71 -14.41 4.54
N THR A 156 -13.15 -13.44 3.72
CA THR A 156 -12.32 -12.33 3.25
C THR A 156 -11.72 -11.53 4.42
N ILE A 157 -12.50 -11.29 5.48
CA ILE A 157 -12.02 -10.66 6.71
C ILE A 157 -10.98 -11.54 7.41
N ALA A 158 -11.27 -12.83 7.58
CA ALA A 158 -10.35 -13.77 8.21
C ALA A 158 -9.02 -13.85 7.45
N ASP A 159 -9.06 -13.92 6.12
CA ASP A 159 -7.90 -13.91 5.24
C ASP A 159 -7.09 -12.63 5.38
N LYS A 160 -7.74 -11.46 5.36
CA LYS A 160 -7.02 -10.20 5.56
C LYS A 160 -6.36 -10.13 6.94
N ARG A 161 -7.00 -10.68 7.99
CA ARG A 161 -6.42 -10.76 9.34
C ARG A 161 -5.27 -11.76 9.43
N ARG A 162 -5.34 -12.89 8.72
CA ARG A 162 -4.20 -13.79 8.54
C ARG A 162 -3.03 -13.05 7.89
N GLN A 163 -3.27 -12.34 6.79
CA GLN A 163 -2.25 -11.55 6.10
C GLN A 163 -1.61 -10.49 7.03
N ASP A 164 -2.41 -9.71 7.76
CA ASP A 164 -1.93 -8.72 8.73
C ASP A 164 -0.99 -9.37 9.78
N LEU A 165 -1.38 -10.53 10.31
CA LEU A 165 -0.56 -11.28 11.27
C LEU A 165 0.71 -11.86 10.64
N LEU A 166 0.66 -12.33 9.40
CA LEU A 166 1.86 -12.80 8.70
C LEU A 166 2.85 -11.67 8.52
N VAL A 167 2.41 -10.47 8.12
CA VAL A 167 3.27 -9.29 7.99
C VAL A 167 3.86 -8.92 9.34
N TYR A 168 3.05 -8.89 10.40
CA TYR A 168 3.51 -8.65 11.76
C TYR A 168 4.56 -9.66 12.23
N LEU A 169 4.31 -10.96 12.05
CA LEU A 169 5.25 -12.02 12.45
C LEU A 169 6.53 -11.97 11.61
N ALA A 170 6.41 -11.76 10.30
CA ALA A 170 7.55 -11.60 9.39
C ALA A 170 8.45 -10.45 9.86
N LEU A 171 7.88 -9.26 10.07
CA LEU A 171 8.63 -8.10 10.55
C LEU A 171 9.27 -8.35 11.92
N ASN A 172 8.62 -9.07 12.83
CA ASN A 172 9.22 -9.41 14.12
C ASN A 172 10.45 -10.33 14.02
N ARG A 173 10.66 -11.01 12.89
CA ARG A 173 11.90 -11.74 12.61
C ARG A 173 13.05 -10.81 12.20
N LEU A 174 12.78 -9.55 11.85
CA LEU A 174 13.81 -8.56 11.54
C LEU A 174 14.22 -7.72 12.75
N GLY A 175 13.70 -8.03 13.95
CA GLY A 175 14.15 -7.33 15.16
C GLY A 175 15.57 -7.73 15.54
N ASP A 176 16.38 -6.75 15.91
CA ASP A 176 17.73 -6.97 16.41
C ASP A 176 17.67 -7.79 17.70
N SER A 177 18.20 -9.01 17.67
CA SER A 177 18.56 -9.67 18.93
C SER A 177 19.77 -8.94 19.48
N LEU A 178 19.54 -8.07 20.47
CA LEU A 178 20.60 -7.67 21.38
C LEU A 178 21.23 -8.96 21.93
N GLN A 179 22.46 -9.24 21.48
CA GLN A 179 23.33 -10.32 21.94
C GLN A 179 22.84 -11.74 21.63
N ASP A 180 23.00 -12.16 20.36
CA ASP A 180 23.38 -13.54 19.94
C ASP A 180 22.79 -13.87 18.57
N GLY A 181 23.34 -13.26 17.50
CA GLY A 181 23.43 -13.80 16.12
C GLY A 181 22.19 -14.23 15.33
N ASP A 182 21.05 -14.46 15.97
CA ASP A 182 19.82 -14.98 15.39
C ASP A 182 18.67 -14.04 15.75
N ALA A 183 18.07 -13.41 14.77
CA ALA A 183 16.88 -12.59 14.98
C ALA A 183 15.72 -13.48 15.46
N VAL A 184 15.46 -13.48 16.77
CA VAL A 184 14.45 -14.36 17.39
C VAL A 184 13.11 -13.62 17.52
N ARG A 185 12.10 -14.09 16.79
CA ARG A 185 10.70 -13.69 17.04
C ARG A 185 10.35 -13.92 18.52
N PRO A 186 9.56 -13.03 19.16
CA PRO A 186 9.12 -13.25 20.53
C PRO A 186 8.48 -14.64 20.70
N SER A 187 8.78 -15.32 21.80
CA SER A 187 8.09 -16.57 22.10
C SER A 187 6.59 -16.31 22.33
N MET A 188 5.75 -17.30 22.00
CA MET A 188 4.29 -17.20 22.14
C MET A 188 3.86 -16.65 23.51
N ARG A 189 4.58 -16.98 24.60
CA ARG A 189 4.25 -16.52 25.97
C ARG A 189 4.47 -15.03 26.20
N ARG A 190 5.43 -14.43 25.48
CA ARG A 190 5.77 -12.99 25.56
C ARG A 190 4.82 -12.13 24.71
N LEU A 191 4.01 -12.74 23.84
CA LEU A 191 3.01 -12.02 23.07
C LEU A 191 1.79 -11.65 23.92
N PRO A 192 1.16 -10.49 23.67
CA PRO A 192 -0.12 -10.11 24.26
C PRO A 192 -1.19 -11.20 24.10
N ALA A 193 -2.06 -11.35 25.11
CA ALA A 193 -3.10 -12.39 25.11
C ALA A 193 -3.99 -12.34 23.85
N GLN A 194 -4.35 -11.13 23.41
CA GLN A 194 -5.15 -10.90 22.21
C GLN A 194 -4.47 -11.50 20.96
N ILE A 195 -3.18 -11.23 20.76
CA ILE A 195 -2.41 -11.72 19.60
C ILE A 195 -2.25 -13.24 19.67
N ARG A 196 -1.99 -13.80 20.87
CA ARG A 196 -1.92 -15.26 21.05
C ARG A 196 -3.22 -15.94 20.66
N ASN A 197 -4.36 -15.35 21.02
CA ASN A 197 -5.67 -15.88 20.69
C ASN A 197 -5.94 -15.80 19.18
N ASP A 198 -5.50 -14.73 18.52
CA ASP A 198 -5.62 -14.62 17.06
C ASP A 198 -4.81 -15.67 16.32
N ILE A 199 -3.54 -15.83 16.70
CA ILE A 199 -2.66 -16.83 16.10
C ILE A 199 -3.30 -18.21 16.23
N LYS A 200 -3.84 -18.55 17.41
CA LYS A 200 -4.54 -19.82 17.61
C LYS A 200 -5.81 -19.92 16.77
N GLY A 201 -6.62 -18.88 16.71
CA GLY A 201 -7.91 -18.91 16.01
C GLY A 201 -7.80 -18.85 14.48
N LEU A 202 -6.71 -18.31 13.94
CA LEU A 202 -6.52 -18.08 12.51
C LEU A 202 -5.54 -19.05 11.85
N PHE A 203 -4.62 -19.65 12.60
CA PHE A 203 -3.56 -20.53 12.09
C PHE A 203 -3.44 -21.89 12.81
N ASP A 204 -4.29 -22.15 13.81
CA ASP A 204 -4.22 -23.26 14.78
C ASP A 204 -3.01 -23.24 15.73
N SER A 205 -1.81 -22.97 15.21
CA SER A 205 -0.57 -23.03 15.97
C SER A 205 0.39 -21.88 15.61
N TYR A 206 1.17 -21.46 16.61
CA TYR A 206 2.20 -20.46 16.42
C TYR A 206 3.26 -20.89 15.40
N GLN A 207 3.60 -22.17 15.41
CA GLN A 207 4.61 -22.71 14.51
C GLN A 207 4.17 -22.60 13.05
N LYS A 208 2.91 -22.93 12.74
CA LYS A 208 2.35 -22.79 11.39
C LYS A 208 2.40 -21.33 10.93
N ALA A 209 1.97 -20.39 11.78
CA ALA A 209 2.00 -18.97 11.47
C ALA A 209 3.43 -18.46 11.21
N CYS A 210 4.41 -18.89 12.03
CA CYS A 210 5.82 -18.56 11.84
C CYS A 210 6.38 -19.12 10.53
N THR A 211 6.09 -20.37 10.19
CA THR A 211 6.54 -20.98 8.92
C THR A 211 6.00 -20.24 7.72
N LEU A 212 4.71 -19.85 7.73
CA LEU A 212 4.13 -19.06 6.64
C LEU A 212 4.75 -17.66 6.54
N ALA A 213 5.01 -17.01 7.68
CA ALA A 213 5.68 -15.71 7.71
C ALA A 213 7.13 -15.79 7.20
N ASP A 214 7.83 -16.91 7.44
CA ASP A 214 9.16 -17.18 6.91
C ASP A 214 9.17 -17.37 5.41
N LEU A 215 8.20 -18.11 4.87
CA LEU A 215 8.03 -18.27 3.43
C LEU A 215 7.79 -16.90 2.76
N MET A 216 6.98 -16.04 3.39
CA MET A 216 6.73 -14.69 2.88
C MET A 216 8.00 -13.82 2.88
N LEU A 217 8.80 -13.85 3.94
CA LEU A 217 10.11 -13.16 3.98
C LEU A 217 11.08 -13.69 2.92
N TYR A 218 11.11 -15.01 2.72
CA TYR A 218 11.95 -15.62 1.70
C TYR A 218 11.54 -15.17 0.29
N SER A 219 10.23 -15.11 0.02
CA SER A 219 9.69 -14.57 -1.24
C SER A 219 10.04 -13.10 -1.45
N LEU A 220 10.13 -12.30 -0.38
CA LEU A 220 10.50 -10.88 -0.46
C LEU A 220 11.92 -10.67 -1.03
N GLY A 221 12.83 -11.63 -0.80
CA GLY A 221 14.19 -11.59 -1.33
C GLY A 221 14.29 -11.82 -2.84
N LYS A 222 13.19 -12.21 -3.49
CA LYS A 222 13.11 -12.51 -4.92
C LYS A 222 12.54 -11.31 -5.68
N ALA A 223 13.39 -10.63 -6.44
CA ALA A 223 13.04 -9.36 -7.09
C ALA A 223 11.95 -9.52 -8.17
N ASP A 224 11.91 -10.66 -8.84
CA ASP A 224 10.86 -11.07 -9.79
C ASP A 224 9.49 -11.13 -9.10
N ILE A 225 9.38 -11.78 -7.94
CA ILE A 225 8.10 -11.85 -7.21
C ILE A 225 7.62 -10.45 -6.80
N VAL A 226 8.51 -9.60 -6.30
CA VAL A 226 8.14 -8.22 -5.94
C VAL A 226 7.72 -7.41 -7.17
N ALA A 227 8.36 -7.65 -8.32
CA ALA A 227 8.00 -7.02 -9.58
C ALA A 227 6.62 -7.48 -10.06
N ASP A 228 6.32 -8.77 -9.99
CA ASP A 228 5.02 -9.34 -10.35
C ASP A 228 3.91 -8.77 -9.44
N CYS A 229 4.13 -8.73 -8.12
CA CYS A 229 3.18 -8.08 -7.19
C CYS A 229 2.93 -6.60 -7.52
N CYS A 230 3.94 -5.88 -8.01
CA CYS A 230 3.78 -4.49 -8.43
C CYS A 230 2.97 -4.38 -9.72
N GLU A 231 3.21 -5.27 -10.69
CA GLU A 231 2.54 -5.27 -11.99
C GLU A 231 1.07 -5.73 -11.87
N ASP A 232 0.82 -6.76 -11.07
CA ASP A 232 -0.51 -7.33 -10.82
C ASP A 232 -1.36 -6.47 -9.88
N SER A 233 -0.77 -5.43 -9.27
CA SER A 233 -1.51 -4.55 -8.38
C SER A 233 -2.69 -3.88 -9.11
N ALA A 234 -3.88 -4.06 -8.53
CA ALA A 234 -5.12 -3.45 -9.00
C ALA A 234 -5.24 -1.96 -8.64
N ILE A 235 -4.39 -1.49 -7.73
CA ILE A 235 -4.40 -0.13 -7.18
C ILE A 235 -3.03 0.51 -7.33
N GLY A 236 -3.01 1.83 -7.48
CA GLY A 236 -1.77 2.58 -7.65
C GLY A 236 -1.38 2.85 -9.10
N TYR A 237 -0.45 3.78 -9.24
CA TYR A 237 0.06 4.24 -10.51
C TYR A 237 1.28 3.42 -10.92
N LYS A 238 1.10 2.58 -11.94
CA LYS A 238 2.14 1.69 -12.49
C LYS A 238 2.93 2.40 -13.57
N GLN A 239 4.25 2.30 -13.50
CA GLN A 239 5.20 2.74 -14.51
C GLN A 239 6.24 1.64 -14.75
N PRO A 240 6.92 1.63 -15.90
CA PRO A 240 8.00 0.67 -16.14
C PRO A 240 9.05 0.70 -15.02
N GLY A 241 9.10 -0.36 -14.22
CA GLY A 241 10.05 -0.49 -13.12
C GLY A 241 9.58 0.04 -11.75
N SER A 242 8.33 0.50 -11.60
CA SER A 242 7.84 0.98 -10.30
C SER A 242 6.32 1.00 -10.15
N LEU A 243 5.84 0.77 -8.92
CA LEU A 243 4.48 1.03 -8.48
C LEU A 243 4.49 2.20 -7.49
N SER A 244 3.59 3.16 -7.65
CA SER A 244 3.43 4.27 -6.70
C SER A 244 1.99 4.35 -6.18
N VAL A 245 1.82 4.42 -4.87
CA VAL A 245 0.51 4.51 -4.21
C VAL A 245 0.46 5.67 -3.22
N HIS A 246 -0.71 6.24 -3.01
CA HIS A 246 -0.92 7.10 -1.85
C HIS A 246 -0.84 6.27 -0.56
N VAL A 247 -0.29 6.85 0.52
CA VAL A 247 -0.10 6.16 1.81
C VAL A 247 -1.37 5.53 2.37
N SER A 248 -2.54 6.12 2.07
CA SER A 248 -3.85 5.60 2.48
C SER A 248 -4.19 4.23 1.91
N LEU A 249 -3.55 3.82 0.81
CA LEU A 249 -3.80 2.52 0.16
C LEU A 249 -2.83 1.43 0.61
N LEU A 250 -1.86 1.74 1.49
CA LEU A 250 -0.85 0.78 1.90
C LEU A 250 -1.47 -0.50 2.48
N GLU A 251 -2.54 -0.39 3.26
CA GLU A 251 -3.23 -1.54 3.86
C GLU A 251 -3.97 -2.41 2.83
N GLU A 252 -4.36 -1.83 1.69
CA GLU A 252 -5.06 -2.53 0.60
C GLU A 252 -4.11 -3.30 -0.32
N LEU A 253 -2.81 -2.99 -0.28
CA LEU A 253 -1.80 -3.67 -1.10
C LEU A 253 -1.64 -5.16 -0.74
N ASP A 254 -1.02 -5.87 -1.69
CA ASP A 254 -0.54 -7.24 -1.49
C ASP A 254 0.32 -7.32 -0.20
N PRO A 255 0.13 -8.36 0.65
CA PRO A 255 0.88 -8.52 1.88
C PRO A 255 2.41 -8.51 1.69
N LEU A 256 2.92 -8.95 0.54
CA LEU A 256 4.35 -8.90 0.24
C LEU A 256 4.86 -7.47 0.04
N LEU A 257 4.08 -6.60 -0.62
CA LEU A 257 4.42 -5.17 -0.76
C LEU A 257 4.29 -4.44 0.58
N ARG A 258 3.30 -4.80 1.40
CA ARG A 258 3.17 -4.30 2.78
C ARG A 258 4.35 -4.70 3.64
N LEU A 259 4.82 -5.95 3.50
CA LEU A 259 6.03 -6.42 4.15
C LEU A 259 7.27 -5.68 3.63
N TYR A 260 7.38 -5.45 2.31
CA TYR A 260 8.47 -4.71 1.69
C TYR A 260 8.63 -3.30 2.28
N GLU A 261 7.52 -2.56 2.35
CA GLU A 261 7.47 -1.25 2.99
C GLU A 261 7.77 -1.35 4.49
N GLY A 262 7.17 -2.34 5.14
CA GLY A 262 7.37 -2.61 6.56
C GLY A 262 8.82 -2.87 6.94
N CYS A 263 9.63 -3.49 6.08
CA CYS A 263 11.06 -3.70 6.30
C CYS A 263 11.79 -2.36 6.45
N ALA A 264 11.51 -1.41 5.55
CA ALA A 264 12.13 -0.09 5.58
C ALA A 264 11.65 0.73 6.80
N ASN A 265 10.33 0.77 7.01
CA ASN A 265 9.72 1.54 8.09
C ASN A 265 10.02 0.94 9.48
N ARG A 266 10.26 -0.37 9.59
CA ARG A 266 10.65 -1.00 10.86
C ARG A 266 12.05 -0.59 11.31
N THR A 267 12.97 -0.38 10.37
CA THR A 267 14.37 -0.12 10.70
C THR A 267 14.68 1.37 10.72
N ILE A 268 14.25 2.10 9.70
CA ILE A 268 14.53 3.53 9.51
C ILE A 268 13.34 4.39 9.93
N GLY A 269 12.12 3.97 9.60
CA GLY A 269 10.91 4.78 9.72
C GLY A 269 10.48 5.40 8.38
N ARG A 270 9.31 6.05 8.38
CA ARG A 270 8.80 6.81 7.22
C ARG A 270 9.23 8.26 7.32
N LEU A 271 9.27 8.92 6.16
CA LEU A 271 9.31 10.38 6.09
C LEU A 271 8.03 10.93 6.73
N ASP A 272 8.16 11.92 7.61
CA ASP A 272 6.99 12.55 8.22
C ASP A 272 6.14 13.23 7.13
N GLY A 273 4.82 13.09 7.25
CA GLY A 273 3.87 13.58 6.24
C GLY A 273 3.94 12.89 4.87
N ALA A 274 4.71 11.80 4.70
CA ALA A 274 4.81 11.07 3.43
C ALA A 274 3.44 10.87 2.79
N THR A 275 3.33 11.20 1.50
CA THR A 275 2.04 11.20 0.79
C THR A 275 1.98 10.07 -0.22
N ILE A 276 3.08 9.83 -0.96
CA ILE A 276 3.19 8.73 -1.92
C ILE A 276 4.32 7.78 -1.49
N ILE A 277 4.05 6.48 -1.57
CA ILE A 277 5.02 5.40 -1.42
C ILE A 277 5.32 4.86 -2.82
N LYS A 278 6.59 4.84 -3.20
CA LYS A 278 7.07 4.31 -4.47
C LYS A 278 7.92 3.06 -4.25
N PHE A 279 7.45 1.94 -4.78
CA PHE A 279 8.14 0.67 -4.86
C PHE A 279 8.95 0.62 -6.15
N HIS A 280 10.24 0.29 -6.06
CA HIS A 280 11.09 0.08 -7.23
C HIS A 280 11.24 -1.41 -7.47
N THR A 281 10.99 -1.86 -8.69
CA THR A 281 11.05 -3.31 -9.03
C THR A 281 12.42 -3.72 -9.58
N ARG A 282 13.22 -2.76 -10.06
CA ARG A 282 14.55 -3.01 -10.66
C ARG A 282 15.71 -2.90 -9.67
N LYS A 283 15.47 -2.27 -8.52
CA LYS A 283 16.46 -2.07 -7.46
C LYS A 283 15.78 -2.22 -6.11
N PRO A 284 16.47 -2.78 -5.09
CA PRO A 284 15.93 -2.95 -3.75
C PRO A 284 15.87 -1.59 -3.04
N GLN A 285 14.87 -0.79 -3.40
CA GLN A 285 14.69 0.57 -2.92
C GLN A 285 13.21 0.84 -2.73
N ILE A 286 12.90 1.59 -1.68
CA ILE A 286 11.60 2.23 -1.49
C ILE A 286 11.80 3.74 -1.44
N SER A 287 10.77 4.50 -1.80
CA SER A 287 10.84 5.97 -1.70
C SER A 287 9.55 6.54 -1.17
N TYR A 288 9.68 7.53 -0.29
CA TYR A 288 8.57 8.29 0.27
C TYR A 288 8.64 9.70 -0.28
N LEU A 289 7.55 10.14 -0.91
CA LEU A 289 7.44 11.46 -1.51
C LEU A 289 6.45 12.29 -0.70
N PHE A 290 6.87 13.48 -0.29
CA PHE A 290 6.04 14.40 0.46
C PHE A 290 5.33 15.37 -0.48
N TYR A 291 4.00 15.45 -0.42
CA TYR A 291 3.19 16.42 -1.17
C TYR A 291 2.19 17.06 -0.21
N PRO A 292 2.56 18.12 0.53
CA PRO A 292 1.68 18.74 1.52
C PRO A 292 0.38 19.28 0.89
N ASP A 293 0.45 19.74 -0.36
CA ASP A 293 -0.69 20.25 -1.11
C ASP A 293 -1.36 19.19 -2.01
N PHE A 294 -1.21 17.90 -1.69
CA PHE A 294 -1.74 16.82 -2.52
C PHE A 294 -3.23 16.97 -2.81
N ASP A 295 -4.04 17.42 -1.86
CA ASP A 295 -5.49 17.57 -2.06
C ASP A 295 -5.90 18.89 -2.73
N THR A 296 -5.16 19.95 -2.43
CA THR A 296 -5.52 21.33 -2.75
C THR A 296 -4.97 21.78 -4.10
N ASN A 297 -3.76 21.35 -4.46
CA ASN A 297 -3.12 21.71 -5.72
C ASN A 297 -3.42 20.64 -6.79
N PRO A 298 -3.81 21.02 -8.03
CA PRO A 298 -4.00 20.07 -9.14
C PRO A 298 -2.73 19.29 -9.51
N HIS A 299 -1.58 19.95 -9.51
CA HIS A 299 -0.27 19.38 -9.83
C HIS A 299 0.77 19.86 -8.82
N PRO A 300 0.75 19.34 -7.58
CA PRO A 300 1.67 19.77 -6.55
C PRO A 300 3.11 19.49 -6.98
N ALA A 301 4.00 20.45 -6.73
CA ALA A 301 5.44 20.22 -6.79
C ALA A 301 5.85 19.31 -5.62
N LEU A 302 6.85 18.47 -5.85
CA LEU A 302 7.50 17.66 -4.83
C LEU A 302 8.46 18.56 -4.06
N PRO A 303 8.29 18.80 -2.74
CA PRO A 303 9.26 19.53 -1.94
C PRO A 303 10.35 18.60 -1.40
N THR A 304 10.02 17.36 -1.04
CA THR A 304 10.98 16.45 -0.43
C THR A 304 10.74 15.00 -0.83
N ALA A 305 11.81 14.29 -1.19
CA ALA A 305 11.81 12.85 -1.33
C ALA A 305 12.81 12.20 -0.37
N MET A 306 12.42 11.08 0.23
CA MET A 306 13.32 10.18 0.95
C MET A 306 13.43 8.87 0.19
N HIS A 307 14.65 8.41 -0.04
CA HIS A 307 14.95 7.11 -0.65
C HIS A 307 15.67 6.23 0.36
N ILE A 308 15.20 4.99 0.51
CA ILE A 308 15.85 3.99 1.36
C ILE A 308 16.29 2.82 0.49
N HIS A 309 17.60 2.57 0.48
CA HIS A 309 18.18 1.38 -0.14
C HIS A 309 18.10 0.21 0.83
N LEU A 310 17.38 -0.85 0.49
CA LEU A 310 17.07 -1.92 1.46
C LEU A 310 18.22 -2.89 1.72
N ARG A 311 19.33 -2.80 0.96
CA ARG A 311 20.49 -3.70 1.14
C ARG A 311 21.44 -3.23 2.22
N ASP A 312 21.75 -1.93 2.21
CA ASP A 312 22.67 -1.29 3.14
C ASP A 312 21.95 -0.33 4.09
N LEU A 313 20.63 -0.19 3.94
CA LEU A 313 19.77 0.67 4.73
C LEU A 313 20.15 2.16 4.67
N SER A 314 20.95 2.54 3.67
CA SER A 314 21.32 3.92 3.42
C SER A 314 20.10 4.74 3.04
N VAL A 315 20.08 5.97 3.56
CA VAL A 315 18.97 6.91 3.39
C VAL A 315 19.50 8.15 2.66
N SER A 316 18.90 8.45 1.51
CA SER A 316 19.15 9.71 0.80
C SER A 316 17.90 10.57 0.74
N TYR A 317 18.13 11.87 0.72
CA TYR A 317 17.13 12.91 0.69
C TYR A 317 17.35 13.81 -0.51
N GLU A 318 16.24 14.25 -1.08
CA GLU A 318 16.25 15.25 -2.13
C GLU A 318 15.31 16.38 -1.70
N ASP A 319 15.87 17.55 -1.39
CA ASP A 319 15.10 18.78 -1.14
C ASP A 319 14.95 19.60 -2.43
N TYR A 320 13.69 19.78 -2.84
CA TYR A 320 13.27 20.50 -4.02
C TYR A 320 12.55 21.82 -3.67
N SER A 321 12.50 22.21 -2.39
CA SER A 321 11.75 23.38 -1.93
C SER A 321 12.19 24.68 -2.61
N ASP A 322 13.49 24.82 -2.84
CA ASP A 322 14.11 25.96 -3.56
C ASP A 322 14.42 25.64 -5.03
N ALA A 323 14.03 24.46 -5.52
CA ALA A 323 14.36 24.06 -6.89
C ALA A 323 13.61 24.94 -7.90
N TYR A 324 14.35 25.43 -8.89
CA TYR A 324 13.80 26.29 -9.95
C TYR A 324 12.81 25.58 -10.89
N ASN A 325 12.88 24.25 -10.95
CA ASN A 325 12.06 23.41 -11.81
C ASN A 325 11.79 22.05 -11.14
N PRO A 326 11.03 22.02 -10.03
CA PRO A 326 10.85 20.81 -9.24
C PRO A 326 10.01 19.78 -10.00
N PRO A 327 10.15 18.49 -9.64
CA PRO A 327 9.20 17.47 -10.09
C PRO A 327 7.77 17.82 -9.67
N ILE A 328 6.79 17.47 -10.50
CA ILE A 328 5.37 17.64 -10.18
C ILE A 328 4.64 16.31 -10.21
N LEU A 329 3.52 16.25 -9.48
CA LEU A 329 2.60 15.12 -9.54
C LEU A 329 1.47 15.38 -10.54
N VAL A 330 1.19 14.39 -11.39
CA VAL A 330 0.07 14.39 -12.33
C VAL A 330 -0.75 13.11 -12.15
N LYS A 331 -1.96 13.05 -12.71
CA LYS A 331 -2.84 11.85 -12.63
C LYS A 331 -3.10 11.37 -11.20
N LYS A 332 -3.42 12.29 -10.29
CA LYS A 332 -3.54 11.99 -8.85
C LYS A 332 -4.55 10.89 -8.54
N GLU A 333 -5.61 10.76 -9.34
CA GLU A 333 -6.60 9.69 -9.22
C GLU A 333 -6.00 8.29 -9.38
N ALA A 334 -4.88 8.14 -10.07
CA ALA A 334 -4.22 6.85 -10.24
C ALA A 334 -3.50 6.36 -8.97
N PHE A 335 -3.21 7.26 -8.02
CA PHE A 335 -2.53 6.94 -6.76
C PHE A 335 -3.50 6.59 -5.63
N VAL A 336 -4.80 6.84 -5.81
CA VAL A 336 -5.86 6.65 -4.82
C VAL A 336 -6.96 5.75 -5.37
N ASN A 337 -7.83 5.23 -4.51
CA ASN A 337 -8.98 4.42 -4.93
C ASN A 337 -10.26 5.29 -5.07
N PRO A 338 -11.35 4.76 -5.65
CA PRO A 338 -12.60 5.50 -5.81
C PRO A 338 -13.26 5.98 -4.51
N ASN A 339 -12.92 5.37 -3.37
CA ASN A 339 -13.44 5.77 -2.06
C ASN A 339 -12.72 6.99 -1.48
N TYR A 340 -11.63 7.45 -2.10
CA TYR A 340 -10.90 8.62 -1.65
C TYR A 340 -11.74 9.90 -1.81
N PRO A 341 -11.82 10.80 -0.80
CA PRO A 341 -12.75 11.93 -0.79
C PRO A 341 -12.71 12.85 -2.02
N HIS A 342 -11.55 12.95 -2.67
CA HIS A 342 -11.34 13.81 -3.84
C HIS A 342 -11.14 13.04 -5.16
N TYR A 343 -11.37 11.72 -5.18
CA TYR A 343 -11.14 10.87 -6.36
C TYR A 343 -11.81 11.42 -7.63
N GLU A 344 -13.12 11.65 -7.60
CA GLU A 344 -13.87 12.14 -8.77
C GLU A 344 -13.38 13.51 -9.26
N LYS A 345 -12.92 14.36 -8.33
CA LYS A 345 -12.36 15.68 -8.66
C LYS A 345 -11.05 15.53 -9.44
N PHE A 346 -10.17 14.63 -9.02
CA PHE A 346 -8.90 14.34 -9.69
C PHE A 346 -9.13 13.66 -11.03
N ALA A 347 -9.97 12.61 -11.07
CA ALA A 347 -10.29 11.87 -12.28
C ALA A 347 -10.91 12.77 -13.35
N LYS A 348 -11.77 13.72 -12.96
CA LYS A 348 -12.34 14.70 -13.88
C LYS A 348 -11.28 15.61 -14.50
N LEU A 349 -10.31 16.08 -13.71
CA LEU A 349 -9.21 16.89 -14.21
C LEU A 349 -8.36 16.09 -15.20
N THR A 350 -7.96 14.88 -14.85
CA THR A 350 -7.15 14.03 -15.73
C THR A 350 -7.86 13.73 -17.05
N ARG A 351 -9.17 13.43 -17.03
CA ARG A 351 -9.97 13.27 -18.27
C ARG A 351 -9.96 14.53 -19.15
N GLN A 352 -9.96 15.72 -18.55
CA GLN A 352 -9.88 16.99 -19.30
C GLN A 352 -8.50 17.16 -19.95
N GLU A 353 -7.44 16.76 -19.26
CA GLU A 353 -6.06 16.84 -19.74
C GLU A 353 -5.77 15.81 -20.84
N GLU A 354 -6.25 14.58 -20.66
CA GLU A 354 -6.18 13.52 -21.67
C GLU A 354 -6.94 13.91 -22.95
N LYS A 355 -8.09 14.57 -22.82
CA LYS A 355 -8.83 15.10 -23.99
C LYS A 355 -7.98 16.08 -24.82
N LEU A 356 -7.11 16.85 -24.17
CA LEU A 356 -6.19 17.76 -24.86
C LEU A 356 -4.94 17.05 -25.39
N GLY A 357 -4.73 15.78 -25.04
CA GLY A 357 -3.55 15.01 -25.45
C GLY A 357 -2.29 15.43 -24.70
N ILE A 358 -2.45 16.04 -23.52
CA ILE A 358 -1.34 16.49 -22.68
C ILE A 358 -0.40 15.32 -22.30
N PHE A 359 -0.93 14.10 -22.27
CA PHE A 359 -0.19 12.89 -21.91
C PHE A 359 0.13 11.96 -23.10
N ASP A 360 -0.05 12.41 -24.35
CA ASP A 360 0.19 11.56 -25.55
C ASP A 360 1.69 11.28 -25.80
N GLY A 361 2.58 12.07 -25.18
CA GLY A 361 4.03 11.90 -25.24
C GLY A 361 4.64 11.40 -23.93
N SER A 362 5.88 11.80 -23.64
CA SER A 362 6.45 11.60 -22.30
C SER A 362 5.63 12.39 -21.28
N VAL A 363 5.17 11.71 -20.22
CA VAL A 363 4.49 12.36 -19.09
C VAL A 363 5.32 13.57 -18.64
N VAL A 364 4.69 14.74 -18.59
CA VAL A 364 5.32 15.97 -18.11
C VAL A 364 5.61 15.80 -16.62
N LYS A 365 6.89 15.86 -16.25
CA LYS A 365 7.32 15.57 -14.87
C LYS A 365 7.85 16.77 -14.12
N LYS A 366 8.10 17.91 -14.78
CA LYS A 366 8.64 19.10 -14.13
C LYS A 366 7.74 20.32 -14.28
N TYR A 367 7.79 21.22 -13.31
CA TYR A 367 6.90 22.38 -13.22
C TYR A 367 6.94 23.29 -14.46
N ARG A 368 8.11 23.60 -15.00
CA ARG A 368 8.23 24.50 -16.17
C ARG A 368 7.74 23.88 -17.45
N GLU A 369 8.02 22.59 -17.62
CA GLU A 369 7.50 21.79 -18.74
C GLU A 369 5.97 21.78 -18.68
N TRP A 370 5.41 21.72 -17.47
CA TRP A 370 3.97 21.79 -17.25
C TRP A 370 3.38 23.15 -17.61
N VAL A 371 3.98 24.24 -17.13
CA VAL A 371 3.56 25.60 -17.50
C VAL A 371 3.59 25.78 -19.02
N LYS A 372 4.71 25.40 -19.66
CA LYS A 372 4.83 25.45 -21.12
C LYS A 372 3.77 24.59 -21.83
N CYS A 373 3.47 23.40 -21.31
CA CYS A 373 2.44 22.53 -21.86
C CYS A 373 1.05 23.18 -21.81
N LEU A 374 0.70 23.85 -20.70
CA LEU A 374 -0.55 24.60 -20.58
C LEU A 374 -0.62 25.79 -21.56
N GLU A 375 0.49 26.51 -21.72
CA GLU A 375 0.62 27.59 -22.71
C GLU A 375 0.45 27.07 -24.13
N ASP A 376 1.13 25.98 -24.47
CA ASP A 376 1.09 25.39 -25.80
C ASP A 376 -0.30 24.85 -26.17
N ASN A 377 -1.07 24.42 -25.16
CA ASN A 377 -2.45 23.99 -25.29
C ASN A 377 -3.48 25.12 -25.05
N CYS A 378 -3.04 26.38 -24.91
CA CYS A 378 -3.91 27.56 -24.75
C CYS A 378 -4.90 27.43 -23.58
N VAL A 379 -4.48 26.78 -22.49
CA VAL A 379 -5.33 26.45 -21.35
C VAL A 379 -4.71 26.91 -20.04
N ARG A 380 -5.52 26.95 -19.00
CA ARG A 380 -5.12 27.24 -17.63
C ARG A 380 -5.95 26.41 -16.67
N ILE A 381 -5.42 26.15 -15.48
CA ILE A 381 -6.12 25.42 -14.44
C ILE A 381 -6.56 26.39 -13.35
N LYS A 382 -7.83 26.28 -12.92
CA LYS A 382 -8.35 26.99 -11.75
C LYS A 382 -9.03 25.97 -10.83
N GLY A 383 -8.42 25.72 -9.68
CA GLY A 383 -8.76 24.56 -8.83
C GLY A 383 -8.39 23.27 -9.54
N HIS A 384 -9.35 22.35 -9.70
CA HIS A 384 -9.16 21.09 -10.46
C HIS A 384 -10.04 21.06 -11.71
N LYS A 385 -10.06 22.19 -12.41
CA LYS A 385 -10.80 22.36 -13.67
C LYS A 385 -9.95 23.12 -14.65
N LEU A 386 -9.98 22.64 -15.89
CA LEU A 386 -9.24 23.17 -17.00
C LEU A 386 -10.13 24.15 -17.79
N PHE A 387 -9.57 25.31 -18.11
CA PHE A 387 -10.25 26.39 -18.82
C PHE A 387 -9.40 26.86 -20.00
N TRP A 388 -10.05 27.22 -21.10
CA TRP A 388 -9.36 27.92 -22.19
C TRP A 388 -8.91 29.31 -21.73
N ARG A 389 -7.75 29.72 -22.23
CA ARG A 389 -7.21 31.07 -22.04
C ARG A 389 -7.97 32.06 -22.91
N SER A 390 -8.40 33.17 -22.33
CA SER A 390 -9.12 34.24 -23.05
C SER A 390 -8.18 35.12 -23.88
N ASP A 391 -6.89 35.10 -23.57
CA ASP A 391 -5.82 35.86 -24.21
C ASP A 391 -5.08 35.05 -25.30
N ALA A 392 -5.51 33.82 -25.59
CA ALA A 392 -4.92 32.98 -26.61
C ALA A 392 -5.37 33.37 -28.03
N ASP A 393 -4.52 33.08 -29.01
CA ASP A 393 -4.81 33.28 -30.43
C ASP A 393 -6.11 32.53 -30.86
N PRO A 394 -7.12 33.20 -31.43
CA PRO A 394 -8.39 32.59 -31.77
C PRO A 394 -8.30 31.44 -32.79
N GLU A 395 -7.35 31.48 -33.72
CA GLU A 395 -7.18 30.43 -34.73
C GLU A 395 -6.58 29.16 -34.10
N ARG A 396 -5.50 29.32 -33.33
CA ARG A 396 -4.91 28.21 -32.55
C ARG A 396 -5.91 27.57 -31.60
N LEU A 397 -6.73 28.39 -30.93
CA LEU A 397 -7.77 27.91 -30.02
C LEU A 397 -8.84 27.07 -30.72
N LYS A 398 -9.29 27.49 -31.92
CA LYS A 398 -10.23 26.70 -32.75
C LYS A 398 -9.64 25.35 -33.16
N ILE A 399 -8.37 25.32 -33.57
CA ILE A 399 -7.68 24.08 -33.96
C ILE A 399 -7.61 23.11 -32.78
N LEU A 400 -7.18 23.58 -31.61
CA LEU A 400 -7.06 22.75 -30.39
C LEU A 400 -8.43 22.27 -29.89
N GLN A 401 -9.45 23.12 -29.93
CA GLN A 401 -10.82 22.73 -29.58
C GLN A 401 -11.40 21.67 -30.53
N LYS A 402 -11.12 21.80 -31.83
CA LYS A 402 -11.51 20.80 -32.84
C LYS A 402 -10.81 19.47 -32.56
N ALA A 403 -9.50 19.46 -32.37
CA ALA A 403 -8.73 18.24 -32.04
C ALA A 403 -9.24 17.56 -30.76
N ALA A 404 -9.50 18.35 -29.71
CA ALA A 404 -10.06 17.86 -28.46
C ALA A 404 -11.47 17.26 -28.62
N SER A 405 -12.29 17.84 -29.50
CA SER A 405 -13.66 17.34 -29.78
C SER A 405 -13.64 16.08 -30.64
N GLU A 406 -12.71 15.99 -31.60
CA GLU A 406 -12.49 14.79 -32.40
C GLU A 406 -12.05 13.60 -31.55
N ARG A 407 -11.22 13.82 -30.51
CA ARG A 407 -10.87 12.77 -29.52
C ARG A 407 -12.06 12.30 -28.67
N GLN A 408 -13.10 13.11 -28.50
CA GLN A 408 -14.33 12.71 -27.81
C GLN A 408 -15.36 12.04 -28.71
N SER A 409 -15.21 12.17 -30.02
CA SER A 409 -16.14 11.58 -30.97
C SER A 409 -15.71 10.12 -31.15
N PRO A 410 -16.57 9.12 -30.87
CA PRO A 410 -16.24 7.73 -31.13
C PRO A 410 -16.13 7.53 -32.64
N LYS A 411 -14.95 7.75 -33.22
CA LYS A 411 -14.69 7.44 -34.63
C LYS A 411 -14.45 5.92 -34.75
N MET A 412 -15.52 5.23 -35.15
CA MET A 412 -15.55 3.92 -35.84
C MET A 412 -15.04 2.68 -35.09
N ALA A 413 -15.85 2.20 -34.14
CA ALA A 413 -16.08 0.76 -34.01
C ALA A 413 -17.01 0.29 -35.15
N THR A 414 -16.52 0.30 -36.41
CA THR A 414 -17.11 -0.40 -37.57
C THR A 414 -16.19 -0.21 -38.78
N ASN A 415 -15.10 -0.98 -38.82
CA ASN A 415 -14.47 -1.40 -40.08
C ASN A 415 -13.54 -2.61 -39.88
N ALA A 416 -13.94 -3.53 -38.99
CA ALA A 416 -13.33 -4.87 -38.85
C ALA A 416 -14.36 -6.00 -39.07
N GLY A 417 -15.55 -5.69 -39.61
CA GLY A 417 -16.65 -6.66 -39.78
C GLY A 417 -17.30 -6.61 -41.16
N LYS A 418 -16.53 -6.29 -42.21
CA LYS A 418 -17.04 -6.29 -43.59
C LYS A 418 -15.95 -6.67 -44.60
N ILE A 419 -15.30 -7.81 -44.38
CA ILE A 419 -14.58 -8.56 -45.41
C ILE A 419 -14.99 -10.05 -45.43
N GLU A 420 -15.55 -10.61 -44.36
CA GLU A 420 -16.12 -11.96 -44.38
C GLU A 420 -17.64 -11.91 -44.48
N ARG A 421 -18.16 -11.82 -45.72
CA ARG A 421 -19.50 -12.30 -46.16
C ARG A 421 -19.70 -12.01 -47.64
N THR A 422 -18.76 -12.46 -48.45
CA THR A 422 -18.94 -12.69 -49.89
C THR A 422 -18.01 -13.82 -50.30
N ALA A 423 -18.22 -15.02 -49.73
CA ALA A 423 -17.65 -16.27 -50.19
C ALA A 423 -18.41 -17.44 -49.54
N GLU A 424 -19.73 -17.47 -49.69
CA GLU A 424 -20.53 -18.66 -49.36
C GLU A 424 -21.77 -18.68 -50.26
N ALA A 425 -21.50 -18.92 -51.55
CA ALA A 425 -22.48 -19.30 -52.57
C ALA A 425 -21.72 -19.75 -53.82
N ALA A 426 -21.18 -20.97 -53.80
CA ALA A 426 -20.94 -21.81 -54.97
C ALA A 426 -20.51 -23.23 -54.53
N GLU A 427 -21.39 -24.20 -54.78
CA GLU A 427 -21.12 -25.59 -55.21
C GLU A 427 -20.41 -26.49 -54.17
N ASP A 428 -21.08 -27.43 -53.46
CA ASP A 428 -21.80 -28.63 -53.96
C ASP A 428 -21.15 -29.24 -55.20
N THR A 429 -20.33 -30.29 -55.09
CA THR A 429 -20.69 -31.71 -55.34
C THR A 429 -19.45 -32.64 -55.29
N GLU A 430 -19.65 -33.85 -54.76
CA GLU A 430 -19.01 -35.14 -55.11
C GLU A 430 -17.47 -35.32 -54.95
N ASP A 431 -16.88 -36.48 -54.64
CA ASP A 431 -17.25 -37.78 -54.08
C ASP A 431 -15.91 -38.56 -53.98
N GLY A 432 -15.82 -39.61 -53.14
CA GLY A 432 -14.91 -40.75 -53.41
C GLY A 432 -13.51 -40.84 -52.75
N LYS A 433 -13.48 -41.61 -51.64
CA LYS A 433 -12.73 -42.88 -51.41
C LYS A 433 -11.18 -43.02 -51.30
N GLU A 434 -10.85 -43.81 -50.27
CA GLU A 434 -9.81 -44.87 -50.12
C GLU A 434 -8.32 -44.44 -49.98
N GLU A 435 -7.73 -44.61 -48.79
CA GLU A 435 -7.02 -45.79 -48.22
C GLU A 435 -5.53 -45.85 -48.59
N GLY A 436 -4.68 -46.11 -47.58
CA GLY A 436 -3.24 -46.36 -47.78
C GLY A 436 -2.39 -46.14 -46.52
N GLU A 437 -2.47 -47.08 -45.58
CA GLU A 437 -1.40 -47.36 -44.62
C GLU A 437 -0.20 -47.98 -45.36
N GLU A 438 1.02 -47.54 -45.08
CA GLU A 438 2.19 -48.43 -45.20
C GLU A 438 3.26 -48.10 -44.17
N VAL A 439 3.63 -49.14 -43.45
CA VAL A 439 4.60 -49.23 -42.36
C VAL A 439 5.97 -49.51 -42.95
N MET A 440 7.02 -48.83 -42.49
CA MET A 440 8.39 -49.36 -42.61
C MET A 440 9.20 -49.20 -41.32
N SER A 441 9.56 -50.36 -40.79
CA SER A 441 10.46 -50.62 -39.67
C SER A 441 11.89 -50.17 -39.96
N LEU A 442 12.66 -49.80 -38.94
CA LEU A 442 14.11 -50.07 -38.90
C LEU A 442 14.58 -50.32 -37.44
N ARG A 443 15.01 -51.58 -37.25
CA ARG A 443 15.94 -52.23 -36.29
C ARG A 443 16.82 -51.30 -35.41
N GLU A 444 16.94 -51.52 -34.10
CA GLU A 444 17.60 -52.62 -33.34
C GLU A 444 19.15 -52.60 -33.33
N GLU A 445 19.69 -53.08 -32.19
CA GLU A 445 21.08 -53.23 -31.72
C GLU A 445 21.60 -52.06 -30.84
N LYS A 446 22.01 -52.26 -29.58
CA LYS A 446 22.22 -53.47 -28.77
C LYS A 446 22.30 -53.11 -27.28
#